data_AF-A0AA34S103-F1
#
_entry.id   AF-A0AA34S103-F1
#
_cell.length_a   1.000
_cell.length_b   1.000
_cell.length_c   1.000
_cell.angle_alpha   90.00
_cell.angle_beta   90.00
_cell.angle_gamma   90.00
#
_symmetry.space_group_name_H-M   'P 1'
#
loop_
_entity.id
_entity.type
_entity.pdbx_description
1 polymer ?
#
loop_
_entity_poly.entity_id
_entity_poly.type
_entity_poly.pdbx_seq_one_letter_code
_entity_poly.pdbx_strand_id
1 'polypeptide(L)'
;MYEARHRLNQPPKIVTLADITLEDIKTFLEAHDLTLMGINLLNLDTQLGPTPRGRENIASCISGMHIPPITQKILIQKLKNNRSDICREFTCTHSANEENEENEENEEDTLSISTIQNKCTNLTYLHSTKEYQIHSFKVGTHDISDVINSMTGRFVDKSQTPLMPTNIAFHYISNAIVFHRNYAPHIRAYIKQLDNHYNREIIDKYAASTIRSNVHIFKKQTFEAVPIPKALQHLNIKTYGKCGSNRGGIYCNSIMREHISTDELIDFYAITTRILIHTFSACRVLSTALLDADCLTISKLDGLWDLKLKIPKASNSHELEIIKRPIPKVIWDFINEYIEFMEDRHPGMTSIWPSGSFKGKDRSEMTLLKKLDQYSDWIQVPKDGLK
;
A
#
# COMPACT_ATOMS: atom_id res chain seq x y z
N MET A 1 -24.64 -17.85 -53.04
CA MET A 1 -23.68 -18.51 -52.13
C MET A 1 -22.57 -17.52 -51.84
N TYR A 2 -22.69 -16.75 -50.77
CA TYR A 2 -21.70 -15.80 -50.31
C TYR A 2 -21.46 -16.05 -48.82
N GLU A 3 -20.24 -15.78 -48.37
CA GLU A 3 -19.76 -15.78 -46.98
C GLU A 3 -19.18 -17.09 -46.42
N ALA A 4 -17.95 -17.38 -46.87
CA ALA A 4 -17.00 -18.22 -46.14
C ALA A 4 -15.62 -17.54 -46.03
N ARG A 5 -15.59 -16.27 -45.63
CA ARG A 5 -14.36 -15.55 -45.28
C ARG A 5 -14.66 -14.58 -44.15
N HIS A 6 -14.42 -14.96 -42.88
CA HIS A 6 -14.11 -14.00 -41.78
C HIS A 6 -13.80 -14.58 -40.38
N ARG A 7 -13.54 -15.88 -40.18
CA ARG A 7 -13.28 -16.43 -38.81
C ARG A 7 -11.94 -17.16 -38.62
N LEU A 8 -10.82 -16.57 -39.03
CA LEU A 8 -9.48 -17.19 -38.85
C LEU A 8 -8.51 -16.44 -37.93
N ASN A 9 -8.89 -15.32 -37.30
CA ASN A 9 -7.93 -14.47 -36.56
C ASN A 9 -8.17 -14.35 -35.04
N GLN A 10 -8.92 -15.26 -34.41
CA GLN A 10 -9.03 -15.26 -32.94
C GLN A 10 -8.38 -16.54 -32.39
N PRO A 11 -7.36 -16.42 -31.50
CA PRO A 11 -6.80 -17.60 -30.85
C PRO A 11 -7.91 -18.35 -30.09
N PRO A 12 -7.84 -19.70 -30.02
CA PRO A 12 -8.84 -20.50 -29.32
C PRO A 12 -8.98 -20.02 -27.89
N LYS A 13 -10.23 -19.88 -27.42
CA LYS A 13 -10.50 -19.41 -26.08
C LYS A 13 -10.12 -20.49 -25.07
N ILE A 14 -9.19 -20.18 -24.18
CA ILE A 14 -8.86 -21.02 -23.01
C ILE A 14 -10.06 -20.98 -22.06
N VAL A 15 -10.70 -22.13 -21.81
CA VAL A 15 -11.88 -22.25 -20.92
C VAL A 15 -11.53 -23.03 -19.66
N THR A 16 -10.58 -23.96 -19.76
CA THR A 16 -10.15 -24.84 -18.67
C THR A 16 -8.62 -24.91 -18.59
N LEU A 17 -8.10 -25.48 -17.50
CA LEU A 17 -6.65 -25.70 -17.33
C LEU A 17 -6.06 -26.68 -18.35
N ALA A 18 -6.89 -27.58 -18.90
CA ALA A 18 -6.45 -28.54 -19.91
C ALA A 18 -6.23 -27.89 -21.28
N ASP A 19 -6.81 -26.71 -21.52
CA ASP A 19 -6.70 -25.97 -22.78
C ASP A 19 -5.41 -25.15 -22.86
N ILE A 20 -4.67 -25.01 -21.74
CA ILE A 20 -3.42 -24.26 -21.70
C ILE A 20 -2.30 -25.13 -22.28
N THR A 21 -1.70 -24.63 -23.35
CA THR A 21 -0.58 -25.28 -24.03
C THR A 21 0.75 -24.60 -23.71
N LEU A 22 1.86 -25.25 -24.07
CA LEU A 22 3.19 -24.67 -23.98
C LEU A 22 3.33 -23.39 -24.83
N GLU A 23 2.68 -23.36 -25.99
CA GLU A 23 2.69 -22.20 -26.89
C GLU A 23 1.96 -21.01 -26.29
N ASP A 24 0.92 -21.23 -25.48
CA ASP A 24 0.23 -20.15 -24.76
C ASP A 24 1.15 -19.50 -23.72
N ILE A 25 1.96 -20.30 -23.02
CA ILE A 25 2.95 -19.80 -22.04
C ILE A 25 4.04 -19.01 -22.76
N LYS A 26 4.53 -19.52 -23.89
CA LYS A 26 5.53 -18.84 -24.72
C LYS A 26 5.00 -17.52 -25.29
N THR A 27 3.79 -17.53 -25.86
CA THR A 27 3.11 -16.33 -26.39
C THR A 27 2.88 -15.31 -25.28
N PHE A 28 2.54 -15.76 -24.07
CA PHE A 28 2.40 -14.88 -22.91
C PHE A 28 3.72 -14.20 -22.55
N LEU A 29 4.84 -14.93 -22.52
CA LEU A 29 6.15 -14.37 -22.20
C LEU A 29 6.63 -13.40 -23.29
N GLU A 30 6.49 -13.79 -24.56
CA GLU A 30 6.84 -12.94 -25.72
C GLU A 30 6.01 -11.66 -25.78
N ALA A 31 4.75 -11.69 -25.36
CA ALA A 31 3.89 -10.49 -25.32
C ALA A 31 4.36 -9.39 -24.36
N HIS A 32 5.28 -9.71 -23.44
CA HIS A 32 5.86 -8.74 -22.51
C HIS A 32 7.22 -8.21 -22.97
N ASP A 33 7.75 -8.71 -24.09
CA ASP A 33 8.94 -8.20 -24.76
C ASP A 33 8.54 -7.34 -25.96
N LEU A 34 8.43 -6.03 -25.72
CA LEU A 34 8.05 -5.06 -26.75
C LEU A 34 9.18 -4.81 -27.76
N THR A 35 10.43 -5.06 -27.36
CA THR A 35 11.61 -4.83 -28.20
C THR A 35 11.71 -5.86 -29.33
N LEU A 36 11.40 -7.12 -29.07
CA LEU A 36 11.30 -8.17 -30.11
C LEU A 36 10.18 -7.92 -31.12
N MET A 37 9.10 -7.27 -30.68
CA MET A 37 8.00 -6.92 -31.59
C MET A 37 8.29 -5.65 -32.40
N GLY A 38 9.48 -5.04 -32.25
CA GLY A 38 9.87 -3.80 -32.92
C GLY A 38 9.06 -2.58 -32.45
N ILE A 39 8.45 -2.66 -31.27
CA ILE A 39 7.55 -1.63 -30.73
C ILE A 39 8.34 -0.69 -29.85
N ASN A 40 8.66 0.49 -30.38
CA ASN A 40 9.27 1.57 -29.60
C ASN A 40 8.16 2.39 -28.90
N LEU A 41 8.08 2.27 -27.57
CA LEU A 41 7.11 2.99 -26.74
C LEU A 41 7.23 4.52 -26.86
N LEU A 42 8.46 5.04 -26.99
CA LEU A 42 8.73 6.47 -27.11
C LEU A 42 8.15 7.04 -28.41
N ASN A 43 8.27 6.28 -29.51
CA ASN A 43 7.67 6.63 -30.81
C ASN A 43 6.13 6.57 -30.75
N LEU A 44 5.56 5.62 -30.02
CA LEU A 44 4.13 5.52 -29.81
C LEU A 44 3.57 6.65 -28.95
N ASP A 45 4.28 7.03 -27.89
CA ASP A 45 3.86 8.09 -26.98
C ASP A 45 3.94 9.47 -27.65
N THR A 46 4.99 9.70 -28.46
CA THR A 46 5.10 10.90 -29.30
C THR A 46 4.01 10.98 -30.38
N GLN A 47 3.65 9.87 -31.03
CA GLN A 47 2.53 9.82 -31.98
C GLN A 47 1.17 10.11 -31.33
N LEU A 48 0.98 9.67 -30.09
CA LEU A 48 -0.25 9.91 -29.34
C LEU A 48 -0.35 11.35 -28.81
N GLY A 49 0.76 12.09 -28.74
CA GLY A 49 0.79 13.51 -28.37
C GLY A 49 0.10 13.80 -27.02
N PRO A 50 -0.45 15.02 -26.78
CA PRO A 50 -1.16 15.36 -25.55
C PRO A 50 -2.59 14.78 -25.47
N THR A 51 -2.97 13.89 -26.38
CA THR A 51 -4.33 13.35 -26.50
C THR A 51 -4.71 12.53 -25.26
N PRO A 52 -5.96 12.63 -24.75
CA PRO A 52 -6.40 11.85 -23.60
C PRO A 52 -6.15 10.36 -23.80
N ARG A 53 -5.40 9.75 -22.88
CA ARG A 53 -5.01 8.33 -22.90
C ARG A 53 -6.20 7.41 -22.52
N GLY A 54 -7.18 7.33 -23.41
CA GLY A 54 -8.35 6.43 -23.32
C GLY A 54 -8.12 5.09 -24.03
N ARG A 55 -8.86 4.04 -23.65
CA ARG A 55 -8.78 2.72 -24.29
C ARG A 55 -9.01 2.80 -25.80
N GLU A 56 -9.97 3.61 -26.22
CA GLU A 56 -10.37 3.76 -27.62
C GLU A 56 -9.29 4.48 -28.44
N ASN A 57 -8.73 5.57 -27.91
CA ASN A 57 -7.67 6.36 -28.55
C ASN A 57 -6.36 5.57 -28.72
N ILE A 58 -5.95 4.83 -27.68
CA ILE A 58 -4.74 4.00 -27.76
C ILE A 58 -4.98 2.81 -28.69
N ALA A 59 -6.15 2.17 -28.63
CA ALA A 59 -6.50 1.05 -29.49
C ALA A 59 -6.51 1.44 -30.98
N SER A 60 -6.99 2.65 -31.33
CA SER A 60 -6.94 3.14 -32.71
C SER A 60 -5.51 3.30 -33.22
N CYS A 61 -4.58 3.81 -32.40
CA CYS A 61 -3.19 4.02 -32.80
C CYS A 61 -2.41 2.71 -32.98
N ILE A 62 -2.69 1.68 -32.18
CA ILE A 62 -2.01 0.37 -32.29
C ILE A 62 -2.72 -0.61 -33.23
N SER A 63 -3.89 -0.25 -33.78
CA SER A 63 -4.73 -1.13 -34.62
C SER A 63 -4.02 -1.62 -35.90
N GLY A 64 -3.07 -0.84 -36.43
CA GLY A 64 -2.29 -1.18 -37.62
C GLY A 64 -1.01 -2.00 -37.35
N MET A 65 -0.65 -2.24 -36.08
CA MET A 65 0.65 -2.84 -35.73
C MET A 65 0.69 -4.37 -35.85
N HIS A 66 -0.39 -5.05 -36.26
CA HIS A 66 -0.47 -6.51 -36.40
C HIS A 66 0.03 -7.31 -35.17
N ILE A 67 -0.15 -6.76 -33.97
CA ILE A 67 0.31 -7.34 -32.71
C ILE A 67 -0.75 -8.23 -32.04
N PRO A 68 -0.35 -9.26 -31.26
CA PRO A 68 -1.27 -10.14 -30.56
C PRO A 68 -2.23 -9.38 -29.62
N PRO A 69 -3.48 -9.85 -29.41
CA PRO A 69 -4.45 -9.18 -28.55
C PRO A 69 -4.00 -9.00 -27.10
N ILE A 70 -3.15 -9.91 -26.59
CA ILE A 70 -2.57 -9.81 -25.25
C ILE A 70 -1.55 -8.67 -25.16
N THR A 71 -0.68 -8.54 -26.16
CA THR A 71 0.27 -7.41 -26.30
C THR A 71 -0.46 -6.08 -26.44
N GLN A 72 -1.57 -6.03 -27.21
CA GLN A 72 -2.41 -4.83 -27.31
C GLN A 72 -2.96 -4.40 -25.94
N LYS A 73 -3.45 -5.36 -25.15
CA LYS A 73 -3.96 -5.06 -23.79
C LYS A 73 -2.85 -4.52 -22.90
N ILE A 74 -1.66 -5.12 -22.94
CA ILE A 74 -0.49 -4.69 -22.18
C ILE A 74 -0.07 -3.27 -22.60
N LEU A 75 0.03 -3.00 -23.90
CA LEU A 75 0.36 -1.68 -24.44
C LEU A 75 -0.66 -0.60 -24.06
N ILE A 76 -1.96 -0.90 -24.14
CA ILE A 76 -3.01 0.02 -23.68
C ILE A 76 -2.87 0.31 -22.19
N GLN A 77 -2.53 -0.70 -21.39
CA GLN A 77 -2.32 -0.50 -19.96
C GLN A 77 -1.08 0.36 -19.69
N LYS A 78 0.04 0.11 -20.38
CA LYS A 78 1.27 0.90 -20.29
C LYS A 78 1.04 2.37 -20.65
N LEU A 79 0.40 2.63 -21.80
CA LEU A 79 0.15 3.99 -22.30
C LEU A 79 -0.94 4.74 -21.53
N LYS A 80 -1.79 4.04 -20.77
CA LYS A 80 -2.77 4.67 -19.86
C LYS A 80 -2.13 5.25 -18.59
N ASN A 81 -0.99 4.71 -18.18
CA ASN A 81 -0.34 5.09 -16.92
C ASN A 81 0.52 6.37 -17.03
N ASN A 82 0.78 6.89 -18.24
CA ASN A 82 1.52 8.14 -18.48
C ASN A 82 0.74 9.42 -18.13
N ARG A 83 -0.03 9.44 -17.02
CA ARG A 83 -0.54 10.72 -16.52
C ARG A 83 0.56 11.45 -15.76
N SER A 84 1.12 12.43 -16.48
CA SER A 84 1.86 13.61 -16.02
C SER A 84 1.10 14.51 -15.03
N ASP A 85 0.39 13.94 -14.05
CA ASP A 85 -0.32 14.64 -12.96
C ASP A 85 -0.03 13.99 -11.59
N ILE A 86 1.09 13.27 -11.46
CA ILE A 86 1.58 12.85 -10.15
C ILE A 86 2.45 14.00 -9.63
N CYS A 87 1.80 15.04 -9.11
CA CYS A 87 2.47 16.02 -8.28
C CYS A 87 3.31 15.26 -7.23
N ARG A 88 4.60 15.61 -7.14
CA ARG A 88 5.64 15.20 -6.18
C ARG A 88 5.24 15.04 -4.69
N GLU A 89 3.99 15.30 -4.32
CA GLU A 89 3.53 15.45 -2.93
C GLU A 89 2.58 14.32 -2.48
N PHE A 90 2.48 13.23 -3.25
CA PHE A 90 1.83 11.98 -2.82
C PHE A 90 2.68 10.72 -3.08
N THR A 91 3.95 10.91 -3.39
CA THR A 91 4.92 9.83 -3.50
C THR A 91 5.37 9.46 -2.09
N CYS A 92 4.71 8.47 -1.52
CA CYS A 92 5.39 7.53 -0.62
C CYS A 92 6.77 7.27 -1.23
N THR A 93 7.86 7.27 -0.48
CA THR A 93 9.23 6.98 -0.96
C THR A 93 9.40 5.58 -1.61
N HIS A 94 8.29 4.86 -1.81
CA HIS A 94 8.11 3.95 -2.94
C HIS A 94 7.35 4.66 -4.08
N SER A 95 8.02 5.56 -4.79
CA SER A 95 7.94 5.47 -6.24
C SER A 95 8.70 4.19 -6.60
N ALA A 96 8.07 3.29 -7.36
CA ALA A 96 8.86 2.63 -8.39
C ALA A 96 9.51 3.78 -9.16
N ASN A 97 10.84 3.79 -9.19
CA ASN A 97 11.68 4.92 -9.57
C ASN A 97 11.13 5.69 -10.77
N GLU A 98 10.64 6.90 -10.51
CA GLU A 98 10.65 7.97 -11.50
C GLU A 98 11.08 9.24 -10.74
N GLU A 99 11.99 9.98 -11.38
CA GLU A 99 12.66 11.20 -10.92
C GLU A 99 14.01 11.02 -10.19
N ASN A 100 15.00 10.50 -10.92
CA ASN A 100 16.26 11.23 -11.05
C ASN A 100 16.44 11.63 -12.52
N GLU A 101 16.47 12.94 -12.75
CA GLU A 101 16.73 13.54 -14.05
C GLU A 101 18.18 13.23 -14.49
N GLU A 102 18.27 12.89 -15.78
CA GLU A 102 19.39 13.05 -16.71
C GLU A 102 20.28 11.88 -17.13
N ASN A 103 20.29 10.66 -16.56
CA ASN A 103 21.14 9.59 -17.14
C ASN A 103 20.84 8.11 -16.84
N GLU A 104 19.61 7.69 -16.53
CA GLU A 104 19.30 6.26 -16.45
C GLU A 104 18.13 5.87 -17.35
N GLU A 105 18.45 5.01 -18.31
CA GLU A 105 17.55 4.40 -19.28
C GLU A 105 16.40 3.68 -18.56
N ASN A 106 15.16 4.01 -18.95
CA ASN A 106 14.06 3.05 -19.08
C ASN A 106 13.96 1.97 -17.97
N GLU A 107 13.61 2.31 -16.73
CA GLU A 107 13.04 1.31 -15.81
C GLU A 107 11.59 1.02 -16.20
N GLU A 108 11.50 0.28 -17.29
CA GLU A 108 10.33 -0.32 -17.88
C GLU A 108 9.57 -1.20 -16.89
N ASP A 109 8.24 -1.17 -16.94
CA ASP A 109 7.37 -2.28 -16.49
C ASP A 109 7.58 -3.51 -17.42
N THR A 110 8.80 -4.00 -17.49
CA THR A 110 9.19 -5.31 -18.02
C THR A 110 9.07 -6.32 -16.88
N LEU A 111 8.56 -7.52 -17.19
CA LEU A 111 8.42 -8.57 -16.17
C LEU A 111 9.78 -8.84 -15.54
N SER A 112 9.90 -8.72 -14.21
CA SER A 112 11.14 -9.11 -13.54
C SER A 112 11.28 -10.64 -13.55
N ILE A 113 12.54 -11.11 -13.61
CA ILE A 113 12.85 -12.55 -13.55
C ILE A 113 12.20 -13.20 -12.31
N SER A 114 12.17 -12.49 -11.18
CA SER A 114 11.52 -12.98 -9.95
C SER A 114 10.01 -13.17 -10.08
N THR A 115 9.33 -12.29 -10.83
CA THR A 115 7.89 -12.41 -11.08
C THR A 115 7.59 -13.61 -11.95
N ILE A 116 8.41 -13.84 -12.99
CA ILE A 116 8.30 -14.99 -13.88
C ILE A 116 8.53 -16.27 -13.09
N GLN A 117 9.62 -16.37 -12.32
CA GLN A 117 9.90 -17.51 -11.46
C GLN A 117 8.75 -17.84 -10.50
N ASN A 118 8.12 -16.83 -9.91
CA ASN A 118 6.93 -17.02 -9.08
C ASN A 118 5.73 -17.58 -9.86
N LYS A 119 5.45 -17.05 -11.05
CA LYS A 119 4.38 -17.58 -11.92
C LYS A 119 4.67 -19.03 -12.35
N CYS A 120 5.93 -19.35 -12.59
CA CYS A 120 6.35 -20.69 -13.00
C CYS A 120 6.31 -21.69 -11.86
N THR A 121 6.58 -21.23 -10.63
CA THR A 121 6.31 -22.02 -9.42
C THR A 121 4.83 -22.37 -9.31
N ASN A 122 3.93 -21.42 -9.62
CA ASN A 122 2.49 -21.68 -9.64
C ASN A 122 2.09 -22.68 -10.75
N LEU A 123 2.65 -22.56 -11.96
CA LEU A 123 2.38 -23.51 -13.05
C LEU A 123 2.93 -24.91 -12.73
N THR A 124 4.10 -24.99 -12.12
CA THR A 124 4.70 -26.24 -11.62
C THR A 124 3.79 -26.89 -10.58
N TYR A 125 3.23 -26.09 -9.68
CA TYR A 125 2.26 -26.56 -8.70
C TYR A 125 0.99 -27.11 -9.37
N LEU A 126 0.46 -26.42 -10.38
CA LEU A 126 -0.68 -26.92 -11.17
C LEU A 126 -0.36 -28.26 -11.85
N HIS A 127 0.83 -28.43 -12.42
CA HIS A 127 1.21 -29.72 -12.97
C HIS A 127 1.36 -30.81 -11.88
N SER A 128 1.95 -30.48 -10.73
CA SER A 128 2.15 -31.43 -9.64
C SER A 128 0.84 -31.93 -9.01
N THR A 129 -0.22 -31.13 -9.09
CA THR A 129 -1.56 -31.43 -8.53
C THR A 129 -2.55 -31.93 -9.59
N LYS A 130 -2.09 -32.26 -10.81
CA LYS A 130 -2.93 -32.62 -11.97
C LYS A 130 -3.89 -33.80 -11.73
N GLU A 131 -3.53 -34.70 -10.82
CA GLU A 131 -4.33 -35.88 -10.45
C GLU A 131 -5.59 -35.52 -9.67
N TYR A 132 -5.60 -34.37 -9.00
CA TYR A 132 -6.73 -33.86 -8.22
C TYR A 132 -7.57 -32.81 -8.96
N GLN A 133 -7.23 -32.52 -10.23
CA GLN A 133 -7.90 -31.51 -11.04
C GLN A 133 -8.95 -32.15 -11.96
N ILE A 134 -10.16 -31.56 -11.99
CA ILE A 134 -11.24 -31.96 -12.91
C ILE A 134 -10.79 -31.83 -14.38
N HIS A 135 -10.04 -30.76 -14.68
CA HIS A 135 -9.37 -30.55 -15.97
C HIS A 135 -7.86 -30.50 -15.73
N SER A 136 -7.18 -31.62 -15.97
CA SER A 136 -5.75 -31.73 -15.66
C SER A 136 -4.90 -30.80 -16.52
N PHE A 137 -4.08 -29.98 -15.87
CA PHE A 137 -3.05 -29.19 -16.51
C PHE A 137 -2.01 -30.11 -17.16
N LYS A 138 -1.78 -29.95 -18.48
CA LYS A 138 -1.01 -30.91 -19.30
C LYS A 138 0.45 -30.54 -19.51
N VAL A 139 0.83 -29.27 -19.31
CA VAL A 139 2.20 -28.81 -19.55
C VAL A 139 3.13 -29.32 -18.44
N GLY A 140 4.24 -29.96 -18.84
CA GLY A 140 5.21 -30.54 -17.91
C GLY A 140 6.06 -29.48 -17.19
N THR A 141 6.58 -29.84 -16.03
CA THR A 141 7.49 -28.99 -15.25
C THR A 141 8.79 -28.68 -15.98
N HIS A 142 9.32 -29.65 -16.74
CA HIS A 142 10.51 -29.48 -17.57
C HIS A 142 10.24 -28.53 -18.74
N ASP A 143 9.11 -28.69 -19.43
CA ASP A 143 8.71 -27.81 -20.54
C ASP A 143 8.59 -26.35 -20.10
N ILE A 144 8.00 -26.12 -18.91
CA ILE A 144 7.90 -24.79 -18.30
C ILE A 144 9.30 -24.21 -18.05
N SER A 145 10.20 -25.00 -17.46
CA SER A 145 11.57 -24.56 -17.16
C SER A 145 12.36 -24.19 -18.42
N ASP A 146 12.24 -24.99 -19.48
CA ASP A 146 12.98 -24.81 -20.73
C ASP A 146 12.55 -23.53 -21.45
N VAL A 147 11.24 -23.27 -21.53
CA VAL A 147 10.71 -22.05 -22.13
C VAL A 147 11.21 -20.80 -21.39
N ILE A 148 11.28 -20.82 -20.06
CA ILE A 148 11.75 -19.67 -19.27
C ILE A 148 13.25 -19.44 -19.49
N ASN A 149 14.05 -20.50 -19.39
CA ASN A 149 15.50 -20.41 -19.54
C ASN A 149 15.89 -19.94 -20.95
N SER A 150 15.05 -20.20 -21.95
CA SER A 150 15.25 -19.65 -23.30
C SER A 150 15.00 -18.14 -23.40
N MET A 151 14.33 -17.53 -22.42
CA MET A 151 13.90 -16.12 -22.42
C MET A 151 14.55 -15.27 -21.30
N THR A 152 15.33 -15.87 -20.38
CA THR A 152 15.84 -15.20 -19.16
C THR A 152 16.66 -13.93 -19.40
N GLY A 153 17.36 -13.80 -20.53
CA GLY A 153 18.14 -12.60 -20.85
C GLY A 153 17.34 -11.39 -21.38
N ARG A 154 16.01 -11.48 -21.41
CA ARG A 154 15.10 -10.48 -21.99
C ARG A 154 14.20 -9.79 -20.95
N PHE A 155 14.46 -10.04 -19.67
CA PHE A 155 13.64 -9.61 -18.55
C PHE A 155 14.49 -8.85 -17.55
N VAL A 156 13.88 -7.96 -16.77
CA VAL A 156 14.60 -7.15 -15.79
C VAL A 156 15.13 -8.04 -14.68
N ASP A 157 16.43 -7.94 -14.48
CA ASP A 157 17.13 -8.61 -13.40
C ASP A 157 16.57 -8.18 -12.04
N LYS A 158 16.80 -8.99 -11.02
CA LYS A 158 16.35 -8.68 -9.67
C LYS A 158 17.10 -7.46 -9.13
N SER A 159 16.49 -6.28 -9.19
CA SER A 159 16.94 -5.14 -8.40
C SER A 159 16.64 -5.41 -6.92
N GLN A 160 17.65 -5.31 -6.06
CA GLN A 160 17.43 -5.30 -4.62
C GLN A 160 16.80 -3.97 -4.25
N THR A 161 15.76 -3.98 -3.42
CA THR A 161 15.20 -2.75 -2.86
C THR A 161 16.33 -1.96 -2.20
N PRO A 162 16.62 -0.73 -2.64
CA PRO A 162 17.68 0.08 -2.06
C PRO A 162 17.47 0.19 -0.55
N LEU A 163 18.55 0.00 0.21
CA LEU A 163 18.49 0.17 1.65
C LEU A 163 18.24 1.65 1.95
N MET A 164 17.28 1.93 2.82
CA MET A 164 17.03 3.29 3.29
C MET A 164 18.31 3.87 3.90
N PRO A 165 18.72 5.09 3.52
CA PRO A 165 19.85 5.78 4.14
C PRO A 165 19.70 5.82 5.66
N THR A 166 20.80 5.52 6.36
CA THR A 166 20.78 5.31 7.81
C THR A 166 20.33 6.56 8.59
N ASN A 167 20.72 7.74 8.12
CA ASN A 167 20.28 9.02 8.66
C ASN A 167 18.77 9.23 8.54
N ILE A 168 18.17 8.89 7.39
CA ILE A 168 16.72 8.94 7.18
C ILE A 168 16.02 7.94 8.12
N ALA A 169 16.51 6.70 8.17
CA ALA A 169 15.94 5.67 9.03
C ALA A 169 15.97 6.09 10.52
N PHE A 170 17.10 6.59 11.01
CA PHE A 170 17.20 7.09 12.38
C PHE A 170 16.35 8.34 12.63
N HIS A 171 16.14 9.20 11.63
CA HIS A 171 15.22 10.34 11.75
C HIS A 171 13.78 9.87 12.00
N TYR A 172 13.29 8.88 11.25
CA TYR A 172 11.97 8.28 11.49
C TYR A 172 11.87 7.64 12.87
N ILE A 173 12.85 6.83 13.25
CA ILE A 173 12.85 6.11 14.53
C ILE A 173 12.86 7.11 15.69
N SER A 174 13.74 8.12 15.63
CA SER A 174 13.85 9.15 16.66
C SER A 174 12.53 9.93 16.79
N ASN A 175 11.95 10.39 15.69
CA ASN A 175 10.69 11.14 15.73
C ASN A 175 9.50 10.27 16.18
N ALA A 176 9.47 8.98 15.85
CA ALA A 176 8.45 8.06 16.37
C ALA A 176 8.58 7.91 17.89
N ILE A 177 9.80 7.74 18.42
CA ILE A 177 10.03 7.70 19.87
C ILE A 177 9.63 9.02 20.54
N VAL A 178 10.01 10.16 19.96
CA VAL A 178 9.63 11.49 20.48
C VAL A 178 8.11 11.65 20.49
N PHE A 179 7.41 11.19 19.43
CA PHE A 179 5.96 11.24 19.36
C PHE A 179 5.32 10.45 20.50
N HIS A 180 5.73 9.19 20.69
CA HIS A 180 5.20 8.35 21.76
C HIS A 180 5.52 8.86 23.16
N ARG A 181 6.73 9.40 23.37
CA ARG A 181 7.18 9.86 24.68
C ARG A 181 6.61 11.22 25.07
N ASN A 182 6.62 12.18 24.14
CA ASN A 182 6.36 13.58 24.44
C ASN A 182 4.95 14.01 24.02
N TYR A 183 4.39 13.45 22.95
CA TYR A 183 3.11 13.92 22.41
C TYR A 183 1.95 12.99 22.75
N ALA A 184 2.11 11.67 22.58
CA ALA A 184 1.04 10.71 22.73
C ALA A 184 0.30 10.79 24.08
N PRO A 185 0.95 10.91 25.26
CA PRO A 185 0.25 10.99 26.53
C PRO A 185 -0.68 12.21 26.61
N HIS A 186 -0.22 13.36 26.10
CA HIS A 186 -1.01 14.59 26.06
C HIS A 186 -2.10 14.54 24.99
N ILE A 187 -1.84 13.92 23.83
CA ILE A 187 -2.82 13.72 22.76
C ILE A 187 -3.97 12.85 23.27
N ARG A 188 -3.66 11.70 23.89
CA ARG A 188 -4.68 10.79 24.45
C ARG A 188 -5.55 11.51 25.48
N ALA A 189 -4.94 12.23 26.43
CA ALA A 189 -5.65 12.97 27.46
C ALA A 189 -6.53 14.08 26.86
N TYR A 190 -6.01 14.85 25.90
CA TYR A 190 -6.75 15.94 25.25
C TYR A 190 -7.94 15.44 24.44
N ILE A 191 -7.74 14.38 23.63
CA ILE A 191 -8.82 13.77 22.85
C ILE A 191 -9.90 13.21 23.77
N LYS A 192 -9.53 12.55 24.87
CA LYS A 192 -10.50 12.06 25.86
C LYS A 192 -11.31 13.20 26.49
N GLN A 193 -10.69 14.35 26.76
CA GLN A 193 -11.41 15.53 27.26
C GLN A 193 -12.38 16.10 26.21
N LEU A 194 -11.95 16.18 24.95
CA LEU A 194 -12.81 16.60 23.84
C LEU A 194 -14.00 15.65 23.66
N ASP A 195 -13.77 14.34 23.65
CA ASP A 195 -14.81 13.32 23.51
C ASP A 195 -15.80 13.37 24.69
N ASN A 196 -15.31 13.49 25.93
CA ASN A 196 -16.16 13.63 27.11
C ASN A 196 -17.02 14.89 27.05
N HIS A 197 -16.45 16.02 26.63
CA HIS A 197 -17.19 17.26 26.46
C HIS A 197 -18.24 17.13 25.35
N TYR A 198 -17.88 16.54 24.20
CA TYR A 198 -18.79 16.31 23.09
C TYR A 198 -19.96 15.43 23.52
N ASN A 199 -19.70 14.34 24.25
CA ASN A 199 -20.74 13.45 24.73
C ASN A 199 -21.72 14.18 25.67
N ARG A 200 -21.19 14.85 26.69
CA ARG A 200 -21.99 15.51 27.74
C ARG A 200 -22.78 16.73 27.22
N GLU A 201 -22.16 17.54 26.36
CA GLU A 201 -22.77 18.80 25.92
C GLU A 201 -23.55 18.65 24.61
N ILE A 202 -23.22 17.66 23.77
CA ILE A 202 -23.84 17.50 22.45
C ILE A 202 -24.67 16.22 22.37
N ILE A 203 -24.09 15.05 22.61
CA ILE A 203 -24.81 13.77 22.42
C ILE A 203 -25.97 13.64 23.40
N ASP A 204 -25.76 13.99 24.66
CA ASP A 204 -26.79 13.85 25.71
C ASP A 204 -27.93 14.88 25.58
N LYS A 205 -27.71 15.97 24.85
CA LYS A 205 -28.63 17.13 24.79
C LYS A 205 -29.38 17.26 23.47
N TYR A 206 -28.86 16.72 22.37
CA TYR A 206 -29.42 16.92 21.04
C TYR A 206 -29.80 15.61 20.36
N ALA A 207 -30.89 15.64 19.58
CA ALA A 207 -31.27 14.50 18.76
C ALA A 207 -30.22 14.21 17.66
N ALA A 208 -30.06 12.93 17.31
CA ALA A 208 -29.05 12.49 16.33
C ALA A 208 -29.19 13.15 14.95
N SER A 209 -30.42 13.49 14.52
CA SER A 209 -30.68 14.25 13.29
C SER A 209 -30.11 15.66 13.35
N THR A 210 -30.32 16.36 14.46
CA THR A 210 -29.78 17.71 14.71
C THR A 210 -28.25 17.69 14.73
N ILE A 211 -27.66 16.69 15.39
CA ILE A 211 -26.20 16.48 15.43
C ILE A 211 -25.65 16.31 14.02
N ARG A 212 -26.28 15.47 13.20
CA ARG A 212 -25.84 15.22 11.82
C ARG A 212 -25.85 16.48 10.96
N SER A 213 -26.91 17.27 11.04
CA SER A 213 -27.04 18.51 10.25
C SER A 213 -26.07 19.61 10.69
N ASN A 214 -25.65 19.62 11.96
CA ASN A 214 -24.83 20.69 12.54
C ASN A 214 -23.46 20.21 13.03
N VAL A 215 -22.96 19.08 12.50
CA VAL A 215 -21.74 18.42 12.97
C VAL A 215 -20.52 19.36 13.03
N HIS A 216 -20.39 20.24 12.05
CA HIS A 216 -19.28 21.20 11.96
C HIS A 216 -19.35 22.27 13.07
N ILE A 217 -20.56 22.72 13.42
CA ILE A 217 -20.79 23.69 14.50
C ILE A 217 -20.46 23.05 15.84
N PHE A 218 -21.00 21.86 16.11
CA PHE A 218 -20.77 21.16 17.38
C PHE A 218 -19.32 20.78 17.59
N LYS A 219 -18.61 20.37 16.52
CA LYS A 219 -17.16 20.11 16.57
C LYS A 219 -16.38 21.38 16.88
N LYS A 220 -16.74 22.52 16.25
CA LYS A 220 -16.10 23.81 16.51
C LYS A 220 -16.31 24.26 17.96
N GLN A 221 -17.56 24.22 18.44
CA GLN A 221 -17.90 24.58 19.82
C GLN A 221 -17.13 23.74 20.85
N THR A 222 -17.04 22.43 20.61
CA THR A 222 -16.29 21.51 21.48
C THR A 222 -14.80 21.85 21.48
N PHE A 223 -14.23 22.12 20.31
CA PHE A 223 -12.82 22.49 20.18
C PHE A 223 -12.50 23.81 20.88
N GLU A 224 -13.37 24.82 20.77
CA GLU A 224 -13.20 26.12 21.43
C GLU A 224 -13.37 26.04 22.95
N ALA A 225 -14.18 25.10 23.45
CA ALA A 225 -14.45 24.93 24.87
C ALA A 225 -13.33 24.21 25.64
N VAL A 226 -12.57 23.32 24.99
CA VAL A 226 -11.52 22.53 25.64
C VAL A 226 -10.13 23.09 25.31
N PRO A 227 -9.39 23.62 26.30
CA PRO A 227 -8.10 24.26 26.05
C PRO A 227 -7.04 23.25 25.59
N ILE A 228 -6.27 23.63 24.57
CA ILE A 228 -5.15 22.82 24.08
C ILE A 228 -4.04 22.77 25.15
N PRO A 229 -3.55 21.59 25.56
CA PRO A 229 -2.45 21.46 26.51
C PRO A 229 -1.20 22.18 26.02
N LYS A 230 -0.45 22.80 26.95
CA LYS A 230 0.80 23.54 26.62
C LYS A 230 1.77 22.72 25.78
N ALA A 231 1.91 21.44 26.08
CA ALA A 231 2.80 20.52 25.37
C ALA A 231 2.38 20.20 23.91
N LEU A 232 1.18 20.60 23.48
CA LEU A 232 0.67 20.37 22.12
C LEU A 232 0.44 21.68 21.34
N GLN A 233 0.65 22.85 21.96
CA GLN A 233 0.35 24.15 21.36
C GLN A 233 1.14 24.38 20.06
N HIS A 234 2.38 23.89 19.99
CA HIS A 234 3.24 24.03 18.81
C HIS A 234 2.81 23.13 17.64
N LEU A 235 1.94 22.13 17.86
CA LEU A 235 1.50 21.22 16.80
C LEU A 235 0.42 21.83 15.89
N ASN A 236 -0.02 23.07 16.15
CA ASN A 236 -1.04 23.79 15.36
C ASN A 236 -2.32 22.98 15.13
N ILE A 237 -2.85 22.37 16.20
CA ILE A 237 -4.15 21.70 16.16
C ILE A 237 -5.25 22.75 15.96
N LYS A 238 -6.10 22.58 14.95
CA LYS A 238 -7.17 23.56 14.61
C LYS A 238 -8.57 22.97 14.57
N THR A 239 -8.70 21.64 14.53
CA THR A 239 -9.98 20.95 14.33
C THR A 239 -10.09 19.69 15.16
N TYR A 240 -11.27 19.51 15.77
CA TYR A 240 -11.68 18.28 16.43
C TYR A 240 -12.38 17.32 15.44
N GLY A 241 -11.90 16.08 15.39
CA GLY A 241 -12.28 15.06 14.41
C GLY A 241 -11.74 15.35 13.00
N LYS A 242 -12.24 14.63 11.98
CA LYS A 242 -11.85 14.88 10.58
C LYS A 242 -11.97 16.36 10.19
N CYS A 243 -10.93 16.88 9.52
CA CYS A 243 -10.99 18.14 8.79
C CYS A 243 -12.14 18.09 7.77
N GLY A 244 -13.11 19.00 7.94
CA GLY A 244 -14.15 19.24 6.95
C GLY A 244 -13.65 20.10 5.79
N SER A 245 -14.58 20.59 4.98
CA SER A 245 -14.32 21.48 3.83
C SER A 245 -13.53 22.76 4.17
N ASN A 246 -13.45 23.14 5.46
CA ASN A 246 -12.82 24.38 5.90
C ASN A 246 -11.32 24.47 5.63
N ARG A 247 -10.59 23.34 5.57
CA ARG A 247 -9.17 23.33 5.19
C ARG A 247 -8.97 23.28 3.66
N GLY A 248 -10.02 22.97 2.90
CA GLY A 248 -9.91 22.60 1.50
C GLY A 248 -9.29 21.20 1.31
N GLY A 249 -8.99 20.86 0.05
CA GLY A 249 -8.24 19.65 -0.27
C GLY A 249 -6.81 19.70 0.28
N ILE A 250 -6.21 18.54 0.53
CA ILE A 250 -4.77 18.46 0.78
C ILE A 250 -4.11 18.53 -0.59
N TYR A 251 -3.62 19.70 -0.97
CA TYR A 251 -2.82 19.88 -2.18
C TYR A 251 -1.34 19.63 -1.90
N CYS A 252 -0.88 19.99 -0.69
CA CYS A 252 0.48 19.78 -0.20
C CYS A 252 0.44 19.27 1.25
N ASN A 253 1.26 18.28 1.57
CA ASN A 253 1.36 17.74 2.93
C ASN A 253 1.94 18.74 3.95
N SER A 254 2.63 19.80 3.50
CA SER A 254 3.11 20.89 4.36
C SER A 254 2.00 21.52 5.20
N ILE A 255 0.76 21.50 4.69
CA ILE A 255 -0.44 21.98 5.38
C ILE A 255 -0.66 21.29 6.74
N MET A 256 -0.14 20.07 6.93
CA MET A 256 -0.21 19.36 8.20
C MET A 256 0.56 20.07 9.32
N ARG A 257 1.54 20.92 8.99
CA ARG A 257 2.27 21.72 9.97
C ARG A 257 1.54 23.01 10.36
N GLU A 258 0.64 23.49 9.49
CA GLU A 258 -0.13 24.72 9.70
C GLU A 258 -1.51 24.44 10.29
N HIS A 259 -2.12 23.32 9.90
CA HIS A 259 -3.44 22.88 10.31
C HIS A 259 -3.51 21.36 10.37
N ILE A 260 -3.30 20.82 11.56
CA ILE A 260 -3.57 19.40 11.86
C ILE A 260 -4.89 19.23 12.62
N SER A 261 -5.60 18.14 12.31
CA SER A 261 -6.77 17.71 13.08
C SER A 261 -6.42 16.65 14.12
N THR A 262 -7.32 16.46 15.10
CA THR A 262 -7.15 15.36 16.06
C THR A 262 -7.19 13.98 15.39
N ASP A 263 -7.97 13.79 14.31
CA ASP A 263 -8.00 12.50 13.60
C ASP A 263 -6.70 12.22 12.85
N GLU A 264 -6.06 13.25 12.30
CA GLU A 264 -4.74 13.12 11.67
C GLU A 264 -3.64 12.83 12.69
N LEU A 265 -3.73 13.41 13.89
CA LEU A 265 -2.84 13.04 14.99
C LEU A 265 -3.02 11.57 15.43
N ILE A 266 -4.26 11.06 15.43
CA ILE A 266 -4.51 9.63 15.68
C ILE A 266 -3.90 8.78 14.55
N ASP A 267 -4.00 9.23 13.30
CA ASP A 267 -3.34 8.54 12.18
C ASP A 267 -1.81 8.56 12.33
N PHE A 268 -1.21 9.68 12.75
CA PHE A 268 0.23 9.75 13.04
C PHE A 268 0.63 8.85 14.22
N TYR A 269 -0.24 8.69 15.21
CA TYR A 269 -0.01 7.74 16.30
C TYR A 269 0.02 6.29 15.78
N ALA A 270 -0.87 5.94 14.85
CA ALA A 270 -0.83 4.63 14.19
C ALA A 270 0.45 4.43 13.37
N ILE A 271 0.85 5.45 12.59
CA ILE A 271 2.07 5.40 11.76
C ILE A 271 3.34 5.27 12.60
N THR A 272 3.47 6.07 13.65
CA THR A 272 4.64 6.00 14.55
C THR A 272 4.70 4.65 15.27
N THR A 273 3.58 4.11 15.72
CA THR A 273 3.50 2.75 16.26
C THR A 273 3.97 1.72 15.24
N ARG A 274 3.55 1.86 13.98
CA ARG A 274 3.93 0.95 12.90
C ARG A 274 5.43 1.04 12.57
N ILE A 275 6.02 2.23 12.56
CA ILE A 275 7.47 2.45 12.41
C ILE A 275 8.23 1.69 13.50
N LEU A 276 7.82 1.85 14.77
CA LEU A 276 8.46 1.16 15.89
C LEU A 276 8.34 -0.37 15.76
N ILE A 277 7.17 -0.88 15.41
CA ILE A 277 6.98 -2.32 15.20
C ILE A 277 7.91 -2.84 14.10
N HIS A 278 7.94 -2.21 12.92
CA HIS A 278 8.83 -2.64 11.83
C HIS A 278 10.30 -2.60 12.24
N THR A 279 10.70 -1.53 12.92
CA THR A 279 12.09 -1.31 13.35
C THR A 279 12.54 -2.38 14.34
N PHE A 280 11.74 -2.66 15.38
CA PHE A 280 12.17 -3.50 16.49
C PHE A 280 11.81 -4.98 16.36
N SER A 281 10.96 -5.35 15.40
CA SER A 281 10.62 -6.76 15.12
C SER A 281 11.15 -7.29 13.78
N ALA A 282 11.69 -6.41 12.92
CA ALA A 282 12.17 -6.73 11.58
C ALA A 282 11.16 -7.55 10.74
N CYS A 283 9.87 -7.28 10.91
CA CYS A 283 8.80 -8.04 10.28
C CYS A 283 8.37 -7.45 8.92
N ARG A 284 7.81 -8.32 8.07
CA ARG A 284 7.25 -7.93 6.77
C ARG A 284 5.99 -7.08 6.95
N VAL A 285 5.75 -6.18 6.00
CA VAL A 285 4.55 -5.34 5.87
C VAL A 285 3.25 -6.13 6.15
N LEU A 286 3.09 -7.30 5.52
CA LEU A 286 1.90 -8.14 5.70
C LEU A 286 1.73 -8.66 7.13
N SER A 287 2.82 -9.06 7.79
CA SER A 287 2.78 -9.56 9.17
C SER A 287 2.34 -8.47 10.14
N THR A 288 2.77 -7.22 9.89
CA THR A 288 2.32 -6.07 10.66
C THR A 288 0.85 -5.75 10.40
N ALA A 289 0.40 -5.80 9.14
CA ALA A 289 -1.00 -5.54 8.78
C ALA A 289 -1.98 -6.55 9.41
N LEU A 290 -1.51 -7.77 9.73
CA LEU A 290 -2.29 -8.86 10.33
C LEU A 290 -2.14 -8.95 11.87
N LEU A 291 -1.62 -7.91 12.52
CA LEU A 291 -1.46 -7.89 13.98
C LEU A 291 -2.80 -7.79 14.69
N ASP A 292 -3.07 -8.78 15.54
CA ASP A 292 -4.26 -8.80 16.38
C ASP A 292 -4.16 -7.81 17.54
N ALA A 293 -5.31 -7.39 18.07
CA ALA A 293 -5.39 -6.52 19.24
C ALA A 293 -4.65 -7.09 20.47
N ASP A 294 -4.59 -8.42 20.61
CA ASP A 294 -3.90 -9.11 21.69
C ASP A 294 -2.45 -9.48 21.34
N CYS A 295 -1.82 -8.81 20.36
CA CYS A 295 -0.50 -9.19 19.84
C CYS A 295 0.65 -9.12 20.85
N LEU A 296 0.49 -8.42 21.97
CA LEU A 296 1.51 -8.29 23.00
C LEU A 296 1.48 -9.47 23.98
N THR A 297 2.65 -10.04 24.29
CA THR A 297 2.76 -11.11 25.28
C THR A 297 4.05 -11.02 26.08
N ILE A 298 4.04 -11.67 27.24
CA ILE A 298 5.22 -11.83 28.09
C ILE A 298 5.60 -13.30 28.02
N SER A 299 6.82 -13.57 27.58
CA SER A 299 7.34 -14.93 27.54
C SER A 299 7.52 -15.46 28.97
N LYS A 300 6.88 -16.60 29.25
CA LYS A 300 6.97 -17.26 30.55
C LYS A 300 8.33 -17.94 30.79
N LEU A 301 9.12 -18.14 29.74
CA LEU A 301 10.38 -18.88 29.82
C LEU A 301 11.55 -17.99 30.21
N ASP A 302 11.64 -16.81 29.60
CA ASP A 302 12.77 -15.88 29.76
C ASP A 302 12.34 -14.50 30.30
N GLY A 303 11.04 -14.25 30.48
CA GLY A 303 10.53 -12.97 30.94
C GLY A 303 10.71 -11.84 29.93
N LEU A 304 10.97 -12.15 28.65
CA LEU A 304 11.09 -11.15 27.60
C LEU A 304 9.72 -10.70 27.09
N TRP A 305 9.66 -9.43 26.67
CA TRP A 305 8.44 -8.83 26.13
C TRP A 305 8.37 -9.09 24.63
N ASP A 306 7.34 -9.82 24.22
CA ASP A 306 7.23 -10.34 22.87
C ASP A 306 6.05 -9.73 22.11
N LEU A 307 6.26 -9.59 20.80
CA LEU A 307 5.21 -9.36 19.81
C LEU A 307 4.86 -10.68 19.11
N LYS A 308 3.58 -11.09 19.17
CA LYS A 308 3.00 -12.20 18.42
C LYS A 308 2.71 -11.75 16.99
N LEU A 309 3.35 -12.36 16.01
CA LEU A 309 3.16 -12.07 14.59
C LEU A 309 2.58 -13.29 13.88
N LYS A 310 1.61 -13.07 13.00
CA LYS A 310 1.12 -14.09 12.07
C LYS A 310 1.94 -14.04 10.78
N ILE A 311 2.55 -15.17 10.41
CA ILE A 311 3.34 -15.30 9.18
C ILE A 311 2.76 -16.45 8.34
N PRO A 312 2.61 -16.30 7.02
CA PRO A 312 2.28 -17.45 6.17
C PRO A 312 3.39 -18.50 6.28
N LYS A 313 3.02 -19.77 6.56
CA LYS A 313 3.97 -20.88 6.55
C LYS A 313 4.71 -20.91 5.20
N ALA A 314 6.01 -21.22 5.25
CA ALA A 314 6.82 -21.42 4.05
C ALA A 314 6.37 -22.64 3.20
N SER A 315 5.51 -23.51 3.76
CA SER A 315 4.90 -24.66 3.08
C SER A 315 3.50 -24.32 2.57
N ASN A 316 3.13 -24.88 1.42
CA ASN A 316 1.88 -24.78 0.62
C ASN A 316 0.50 -24.77 1.35
N SER A 317 0.44 -24.80 2.67
CA SER A 317 -0.76 -24.57 3.47
C SER A 317 -1.05 -23.06 3.57
N HIS A 318 -2.30 -22.65 3.36
CA HIS A 318 -2.77 -21.27 3.63
C HIS A 318 -2.86 -20.98 5.15
N GLU A 319 -2.18 -21.76 5.99
CA GLU A 319 -2.16 -21.62 7.44
C GLU A 319 -1.13 -20.58 7.89
N LEU A 320 -1.57 -19.67 8.75
CA LEU A 320 -0.70 -18.69 9.40
C LEU A 320 -0.06 -19.33 10.64
N GLU A 321 1.26 -19.29 10.71
CA GLU A 321 2.02 -19.63 11.91
C GLU A 321 2.15 -18.40 12.81
N ILE A 322 1.93 -18.58 14.11
CA ILE A 322 2.16 -17.53 15.10
C ILE A 322 3.60 -17.65 15.58
N ILE A 323 4.41 -16.64 15.27
CA ILE A 323 5.76 -16.50 15.82
C ILE A 323 5.78 -15.43 16.90
N LYS A 324 6.75 -15.51 17.81
CA LYS A 324 7.01 -14.49 18.84
C LYS A 324 8.35 -13.83 18.58
N ARG A 325 8.40 -12.50 18.67
CA ARG A 325 9.62 -11.72 18.52
C ARG A 325 9.83 -10.83 19.76
N PRO A 326 10.97 -10.93 20.45
CA PRO A 326 11.24 -10.06 21.58
C PRO A 326 11.46 -8.63 21.10
N ILE A 327 10.91 -7.67 21.86
CA ILE A 327 11.05 -6.23 21.64
C ILE A 327 11.45 -5.54 22.96
N PRO A 328 12.14 -4.38 22.91
CA PRO A 328 12.49 -3.66 24.13
C PRO A 328 11.25 -3.25 24.93
N LYS A 329 11.34 -3.28 26.26
CA LYS A 329 10.21 -2.97 27.13
C LYS A 329 9.54 -1.63 26.83
N VAL A 330 10.34 -0.59 26.62
CA VAL A 330 9.83 0.76 26.32
C VAL A 330 8.97 0.76 25.05
N ILE A 331 9.35 -0.02 24.04
CA ILE A 331 8.59 -0.15 22.79
C ILE A 331 7.31 -0.96 23.01
N TRP A 332 7.39 -2.02 23.81
CA TRP A 332 6.21 -2.79 24.22
C TRP A 332 5.19 -1.90 24.94
N ASP A 333 5.65 -1.11 25.92
CA ASP A 333 4.79 -0.18 26.68
C ASP A 333 4.13 0.85 25.74
N PHE A 334 4.90 1.40 24.80
CA PHE A 334 4.38 2.32 23.77
C PHE A 334 3.30 1.71 22.88
N ILE A 335 3.45 0.45 22.47
CA ILE A 335 2.45 -0.26 21.68
C ILE A 335 1.22 -0.56 22.55
N ASN A 336 1.43 -0.98 23.81
CA ASN A 336 0.32 -1.27 24.72
C ASN A 336 -0.54 -0.02 24.96
N GLU A 337 0.07 1.12 25.24
CA GLU A 337 -0.66 2.40 25.41
C GLU A 337 -1.44 2.82 24.15
N TYR A 338 -0.91 2.51 22.96
CA TYR A 338 -1.62 2.73 21.71
C TYR A 338 -2.83 1.81 21.57
N ILE A 339 -2.66 0.51 21.87
CA ILE A 339 -3.74 -0.48 21.82
C ILE A 339 -4.87 -0.08 22.76
N GLU A 340 -4.55 0.26 24.02
CA GLU A 340 -5.54 0.71 25.01
C GLU A 340 -6.32 1.94 24.50
N PHE A 341 -5.61 2.92 23.93
CA PHE A 341 -6.24 4.11 23.36
C PHE A 341 -7.16 3.79 22.18
N MET A 342 -6.78 2.83 21.33
CA MET A 342 -7.61 2.43 20.19
C MET A 342 -8.80 1.56 20.60
N GLU A 343 -8.65 0.69 21.60
CA GLU A 343 -9.73 -0.13 22.16
C GLU A 343 -10.83 0.76 22.78
N ASP A 344 -10.46 1.80 23.54
CA ASP A 344 -11.41 2.78 24.11
C ASP A 344 -12.28 3.42 23.01
N ARG A 345 -11.74 3.61 21.81
CA ARG A 345 -12.42 4.25 20.66
C ARG A 345 -13.11 3.25 19.74
N HIS A 346 -12.63 2.01 19.72
CA HIS A 346 -13.12 0.92 18.89
C HIS A 346 -13.31 -0.34 19.72
N PRO A 347 -14.31 -0.37 20.63
CA PRO A 347 -14.50 -1.51 21.52
C PRO A 347 -14.72 -2.80 20.74
N GLY A 348 -13.98 -3.86 21.13
CA GLY A 348 -13.98 -5.15 20.47
C GLY A 348 -13.19 -5.17 19.15
N MET A 349 -12.17 -4.32 19.00
CA MET A 349 -11.31 -4.40 17.82
C MET A 349 -10.55 -5.73 17.80
N THR A 350 -10.50 -6.37 16.64
CA THR A 350 -9.76 -7.63 16.45
C THR A 350 -8.31 -7.40 16.04
N SER A 351 -8.01 -6.23 15.50
CA SER A 351 -6.72 -5.81 14.95
C SER A 351 -6.35 -4.47 15.55
N ILE A 352 -5.04 -4.20 15.67
CA ILE A 352 -4.53 -2.92 16.18
C ILE A 352 -4.67 -1.77 15.18
N TRP A 353 -5.18 -2.04 13.95
CA TRP A 353 -5.30 -1.04 12.89
C TRP A 353 -6.75 -0.67 12.51
N PRO A 354 -7.68 -0.45 13.46
CA PRO A 354 -9.07 -0.25 13.12
C PRO A 354 -9.28 1.01 12.27
N SER A 355 -10.21 0.94 11.32
CA SER A 355 -10.59 2.04 10.46
C SER A 355 -11.59 2.96 11.17
N GLY A 356 -11.25 4.24 11.30
CA GLY A 356 -12.19 5.27 11.74
C GLY A 356 -13.33 5.54 10.75
N SER A 357 -13.21 5.07 9.50
CA SER A 357 -14.23 5.30 8.46
C SER A 357 -15.20 4.13 8.33
N PHE A 358 -14.78 2.91 8.65
CA PHE A 358 -15.57 1.69 8.46
C PHE A 358 -15.49 0.81 9.71
N LYS A 359 -16.57 0.78 10.49
CA LYS A 359 -16.65 -0.03 11.71
C LYS A 359 -16.38 -1.51 11.40
N GLY A 360 -15.50 -2.14 12.18
CA GLY A 360 -15.14 -3.55 12.03
C GLY A 360 -14.24 -3.86 10.84
N LYS A 361 -13.67 -2.84 10.18
CA LYS A 361 -12.65 -3.02 9.13
C LYS A 361 -11.36 -2.34 9.54
N ASP A 362 -10.26 -2.85 9.02
CA ASP A 362 -8.94 -2.25 9.20
C ASP A 362 -8.66 -1.16 8.18
N ARG A 363 -7.69 -0.29 8.49
CA ARG A 363 -7.14 0.66 7.53
C ARG A 363 -6.51 -0.10 6.36
N SER A 364 -6.79 0.31 5.12
CA SER A 364 -6.13 -0.28 3.96
C SER A 364 -4.65 0.12 3.90
N GLU A 365 -3.82 -0.72 3.29
CA GLU A 365 -2.39 -0.43 3.15
C GLU A 365 -2.14 0.89 2.40
N MET A 366 -2.92 1.16 1.35
CA MET A 366 -2.87 2.43 0.62
C MET A 366 -3.15 3.63 1.53
N THR A 367 -4.08 3.49 2.48
CA THR A 367 -4.34 4.57 3.46
C THR A 367 -3.13 4.76 4.36
N LEU A 368 -2.53 3.68 4.84
CA LEU A 368 -1.38 3.74 5.75
C LEU A 368 -0.15 4.35 5.05
N LEU A 369 0.12 4.01 3.79
CA LEU A 369 1.19 4.62 3.00
C LEU A 369 0.97 6.12 2.82
N LYS A 370 -0.26 6.55 2.48
CA LYS A 370 -0.60 7.97 2.40
C LYS A 370 -0.38 8.70 3.73
N LYS A 371 -0.66 8.04 4.86
CA LYS A 371 -0.43 8.63 6.19
C LYS A 371 1.04 8.67 6.58
N LEU A 372 1.83 7.69 6.15
CA LEU A 372 3.29 7.71 6.31
C LEU A 372 3.90 8.89 5.56
N ASP A 373 3.46 9.14 4.33
CA ASP A 373 3.89 10.28 3.52
C ASP A 373 3.52 11.64 4.15
N GLN A 374 2.29 11.77 4.65
CA GLN A 374 1.88 12.95 5.42
C GLN A 374 2.75 13.14 6.68
N TYR A 375 3.11 12.05 7.35
CA TYR A 375 3.94 12.09 8.54
C TYR A 375 5.40 12.45 8.21
N SER A 376 5.96 11.94 7.11
CA SER A 376 7.32 12.24 6.68
C SER A 376 7.51 13.72 6.38
N ASP A 377 6.54 14.33 5.69
CA ASP A 377 6.56 15.77 5.48
C ASP A 377 6.37 16.54 6.79
N TRP A 378 5.50 16.06 7.67
CA TRP A 378 5.26 16.72 8.95
C TRP A 378 6.51 16.78 9.83
N ILE A 379 7.32 15.70 9.87
CA ILE A 379 8.60 15.66 10.60
C ILE A 379 9.79 16.22 9.80
N GLN A 380 9.54 16.76 8.61
CA GLN A 380 10.55 17.34 7.72
C GLN A 380 11.75 16.40 7.53
N VAL A 381 11.48 15.18 7.03
CA VAL A 381 12.54 14.22 6.71
C VAL A 381 13.61 14.90 5.85
N PRO A 382 14.91 14.76 6.19
CA PRO A 382 15.98 15.33 5.39
C PRO A 382 15.89 14.84 3.95
N LYS A 383 15.95 15.78 2.99
CA LYS A 383 16.20 15.44 1.60
C LYS A 383 17.68 15.11 1.52
N ASP A 384 18.01 13.83 1.40
CA ASP A 384 19.39 13.48 1.10
C ASP A 384 19.80 14.24 -0.15
N GLY A 385 20.92 14.95 -0.06
CA GLY A 385 21.48 15.68 -1.19
C GLY A 385 21.79 14.68 -2.28
N LEU A 386 20.93 14.62 -3.29
CA LEU A 386 21.27 14.15 -4.62
C LEU A 386 22.47 14.98 -5.07
N LYS A 387 23.66 14.41 -4.88
CA LYS A 387 24.89 14.83 -5.51
C LYS A 387 25.15 13.92 -6.69
#